data_AF-A0AAC9YM65-F1
#
_entry.id   AF-A0AAC9YM65-F1
#
_cell.length_a   1.000
_cell.length_b   1.000
_cell.length_c   1.000
_cell.angle_alpha   90.00
_cell.angle_beta   90.00
_cell.angle_gamma   90.00
#
_symmetry.space_group_name_H-M   'P 1'
#
loop_
_entity.id
_entity.type
_entity.pdbx_description
1 polymer ?
#
loop_
_entity_poly.entity_id
_entity_poly.type
_entity_poly.pdbx_seq_one_letter_code
_entity_poly.pdbx_strand_id
1 'polypeptide(L)'
;MTTTSARGRGKGPTGRAEVAAAILEAATDLFAERGPAATSIRDIAARSNVNHGLVFRHFGTKEQLVGAVLDHLGANLSTLLETDTPAEVVQRSLDRQMRVMARTVLDGYPAGQLQKRFPNIATLLDGVRPLYDDEVNARLAVANALALQFGWRLFAPVLRSATGIEELTDAELRAAVGAEVERILGPADPQ
;
A
#
# COMPACT_ATOMS: atom_id res chain seq x y z
N MET A 1 37.86 -20.55 29.89
CA MET A 1 36.61 -20.14 30.57
C MET A 1 35.99 -19.00 29.78
N THR A 2 34.89 -19.31 29.11
CA THR A 2 34.04 -18.39 28.36
C THR A 2 33.02 -17.75 29.29
N THR A 3 32.82 -16.44 29.17
CA THR A 3 31.49 -15.84 29.39
C THR A 3 31.36 -14.55 28.59
N THR A 4 30.73 -14.70 27.41
CA THR A 4 30.06 -13.65 26.66
C THR A 4 28.59 -13.63 27.10
N SER A 5 28.08 -12.50 27.62
CA SER A 5 26.64 -12.18 27.77
C SER A 5 26.53 -10.76 28.35
N ALA A 6 25.69 -9.81 27.93
CA ALA A 6 24.51 -9.84 27.06
C ALA A 6 24.44 -8.51 26.28
N ARG A 7 24.18 -8.58 24.98
CA ARG A 7 23.84 -7.42 24.13
C ARG A 7 22.45 -6.91 24.53
N GLY A 8 22.34 -5.60 24.80
CA GLY A 8 21.12 -4.97 25.31
C GLY A 8 19.91 -5.19 24.40
N ARG A 9 18.79 -5.62 25.01
CA ARG A 9 17.45 -5.51 24.42
C ARG A 9 17.19 -4.02 24.17
N GLY A 10 17.05 -3.62 22.91
CA GLY A 10 16.78 -2.23 22.52
C GLY A 10 15.55 -1.68 23.23
N LYS A 11 15.67 -0.45 23.74
CA LYS A 11 14.59 0.29 24.42
C LYS A 11 13.41 0.43 23.45
N GLY A 12 12.25 -0.15 23.79
CA GLY A 12 11.03 -0.03 22.98
C GLY A 12 10.53 1.42 22.90
N PRO A 13 9.63 1.73 21.96
CA PRO A 13 9.05 3.08 21.82
C PRO A 13 8.37 3.49 23.14
N THR A 14 8.55 4.74 23.56
CA THR A 14 8.10 5.20 24.89
C THR A 14 7.00 6.26 24.82
N GLY A 15 6.95 7.06 23.75
CA GLY A 15 5.90 8.05 23.53
C GLY A 15 4.64 7.47 22.88
N ARG A 16 3.46 8.06 23.15
CA ARG A 16 2.18 7.63 22.53
C ARG A 16 2.25 7.64 20.99
N ALA A 17 2.84 8.68 20.41
CA ALA A 17 3.02 8.78 18.96
C ALA A 17 4.01 7.74 18.43
N GLU A 18 5.15 7.55 19.10
CA GLU A 18 6.17 6.55 18.74
C GLU A 18 5.60 5.12 18.79
N VAL A 19 4.82 4.80 19.82
CA VAL A 19 4.16 3.50 19.98
C VAL A 19 3.16 3.28 18.84
N ALA A 20 2.32 4.28 18.54
CA ALA A 20 1.36 4.18 17.45
C ALA A 20 2.06 3.98 16.09
N ALA A 21 3.12 4.74 15.82
CA ALA A 21 3.90 4.62 14.59
C ALA A 21 4.58 3.24 14.47
N ALA A 22 5.19 2.75 15.55
CA ALA A 22 5.82 1.43 15.57
C ALA A 22 4.81 0.30 15.33
N ILE A 23 3.60 0.41 15.88
CA ILE A 23 2.51 -0.55 15.64
C ILE A 23 2.04 -0.48 14.19
N LEU A 24 1.81 0.72 13.63
CA LEU A 24 1.38 0.89 12.24
C LEU A 24 2.40 0.30 11.27
N GLU A 25 3.69 0.58 11.48
CA GLU A 25 4.74 0.07 10.60
C GLU A 25 4.86 -1.46 10.68
N ALA A 26 4.84 -2.02 11.89
CA ALA A 26 4.86 -3.47 12.08
C ALA A 26 3.62 -4.16 11.48
N ALA A 27 2.44 -3.57 11.64
CA ALA A 27 1.20 -4.09 11.06
C ALA A 27 1.24 -4.01 9.53
N THR A 28 1.73 -2.90 8.98
CA THR A 28 1.84 -2.71 7.53
C THR A 28 2.77 -3.75 6.91
N ASP A 29 3.92 -4.01 7.52
CA ASP A 29 4.83 -5.08 7.10
C ASP A 29 4.16 -6.43 7.12
N LEU A 30 3.54 -6.81 8.23
CA LEU A 30 2.91 -8.13 8.37
C LEU A 30 1.74 -8.31 7.39
N PHE A 31 0.95 -7.28 7.14
CA PHE A 31 -0.11 -7.32 6.14
C PHE A 31 0.47 -7.41 4.72
N ALA A 32 1.56 -6.71 4.43
CA ALA A 32 2.29 -6.81 3.16
C ALA A 32 3.05 -8.14 3.00
N GLU A 33 3.32 -8.89 4.08
CA GLU A 33 3.99 -10.20 4.09
C GLU A 33 3.02 -11.38 3.96
N ARG A 34 1.90 -11.37 4.69
CA ARG A 34 0.91 -12.48 4.71
C ARG A 34 -0.57 -12.09 4.82
N GLY A 35 -0.90 -10.80 4.81
CA GLY A 35 -2.29 -10.32 4.87
C GLY A 35 -2.83 -10.16 6.30
N PRO A 36 -3.93 -9.38 6.47
CA PRO A 36 -4.59 -9.22 7.75
C PRO A 36 -5.07 -10.53 8.37
N ALA A 37 -5.75 -11.42 7.66
CA ALA A 37 -6.35 -12.63 8.22
C ALA A 37 -5.31 -13.52 8.91
N ALA A 38 -4.13 -13.71 8.29
CA ALA A 38 -3.03 -14.50 8.82
C ALA A 38 -2.16 -13.79 9.88
N THR A 39 -2.50 -12.55 10.26
CA THR A 39 -1.73 -11.75 11.23
C THR A 39 -2.50 -11.52 12.52
N SER A 40 -1.94 -11.94 13.66
CA SER A 40 -2.55 -11.70 14.97
C SER A 40 -2.08 -10.38 15.60
N ILE A 41 -2.84 -9.83 16.54
CA ILE A 41 -2.42 -8.68 17.35
C ILE A 41 -1.14 -8.99 18.15
N ARG A 42 -0.95 -10.25 18.54
CA ARG A 42 0.27 -10.71 19.22
C ARG A 42 1.49 -10.63 18.31
N ASP A 43 1.35 -10.99 17.03
CA ASP A 43 2.45 -10.89 16.07
C ASP A 43 2.87 -9.44 15.85
N ILE A 44 1.88 -8.55 15.74
CA ILE A 44 2.10 -7.11 15.59
C ILE A 44 2.82 -6.55 16.83
N ALA A 45 2.32 -6.86 18.02
CA ALA A 45 2.93 -6.42 19.27
C ALA A 45 4.40 -6.91 19.42
N ALA A 46 4.65 -8.17 19.05
CA ALA A 46 5.99 -8.73 19.04
C ALA A 46 6.91 -8.01 18.06
N ARG A 47 6.45 -7.75 16.82
CA ARG A 47 7.25 -7.08 15.80
C ARG A 47 7.49 -5.59 16.10
N SER A 48 6.52 -4.90 16.72
CA SER A 48 6.67 -3.50 17.13
C SER A 48 7.41 -3.32 18.46
N ASN A 49 7.80 -4.41 19.14
CA ASN A 49 8.40 -4.38 20.48
C ASN A 49 7.55 -3.61 21.51
N VAL A 50 6.23 -3.81 21.48
CA VAL A 50 5.27 -3.20 22.42
C VAL A 50 4.46 -4.29 23.13
N ASN A 51 3.86 -3.94 24.27
CA ASN A 51 2.94 -4.86 24.93
C ASN A 51 1.64 -4.99 24.13
N HIS A 52 1.10 -6.20 24.03
CA HIS A 52 -0.20 -6.51 23.40
C HIS A 52 -1.35 -5.57 23.83
N GLY A 53 -1.42 -5.21 25.12
CA GLY A 53 -2.43 -4.29 25.64
C GLY A 53 -2.31 -2.86 25.06
N LEU A 54 -1.11 -2.43 24.65
CA LEU A 54 -0.93 -1.14 23.99
C LEU A 54 -1.51 -1.14 22.57
N VAL A 55 -1.45 -2.26 21.85
CA VAL A 55 -2.06 -2.32 20.51
C VAL A 55 -3.58 -2.08 20.61
N PHE A 56 -4.25 -2.81 21.51
CA PHE A 56 -5.68 -2.63 21.78
C PHE A 56 -6.00 -1.21 22.28
N ARG A 57 -5.18 -0.65 23.18
CA ARG A 57 -5.39 0.72 23.68
C ARG A 57 -5.32 1.78 22.58
N HIS A 58 -4.46 1.59 21.59
CA HIS A 58 -4.24 2.56 20.51
C HIS A 58 -5.24 2.43 19.37
N PHE A 59 -5.57 1.20 18.98
CA PHE A 59 -6.33 0.95 17.75
C PHE A 59 -7.66 0.22 17.97
N GLY A 60 -7.94 -0.26 19.18
CA GLY A 60 -9.16 -1.01 19.47
C GLY A 60 -9.13 -2.40 18.83
N THR A 61 -9.93 -2.62 17.79
CA THR A 61 -10.05 -3.93 17.12
C THR A 61 -9.04 -4.13 16.00
N LYS A 62 -8.93 -5.37 15.51
CA LYS A 62 -8.08 -5.69 14.36
C LYS A 62 -8.56 -4.99 13.10
N GLU A 63 -9.88 -4.90 12.89
CA GLU A 63 -10.52 -4.19 11.77
C GLU A 63 -10.20 -2.70 11.80
N GLN A 64 -10.25 -2.08 12.99
CA GLN A 64 -9.87 -0.68 13.18
C GLN A 64 -8.38 -0.45 12.92
N LEU A 65 -7.51 -1.38 13.32
CA LEU A 65 -6.09 -1.34 12.98
C LEU A 65 -5.84 -1.50 11.48
N VAL A 66 -6.57 -2.39 10.80
CA VAL A 66 -6.52 -2.52 9.34
C VAL A 66 -6.88 -1.19 8.69
N GLY A 67 -8.01 -0.57 9.06
CA GLY A 67 -8.40 0.75 8.56
C GLY A 67 -7.33 1.81 8.81
N ALA A 68 -6.75 1.84 10.01
CA ALA A 68 -5.68 2.78 10.36
C ALA A 68 -4.40 2.58 9.51
N VAL A 69 -4.06 1.33 9.18
CA VAL A 69 -2.95 1.03 8.25
C VAL A 69 -3.25 1.52 6.84
N LEU A 70 -4.47 1.31 6.34
CA LEU A 70 -4.87 1.78 5.01
C LEU A 70 -4.84 3.31 4.92
N ASP A 71 -5.39 3.99 5.92
CA ASP A 71 -5.36 5.45 6.01
C ASP A 71 -3.90 5.97 6.10
N HIS A 72 -3.03 5.31 6.87
CA HIS A 72 -1.63 5.67 7.00
C HIS A 72 -0.86 5.54 5.68
N LEU A 73 -1.04 4.43 4.97
CA LEU A 73 -0.42 4.21 3.66
C LEU A 73 -0.89 5.23 2.62
N GLY A 74 -2.20 5.49 2.57
CA GLY A 74 -2.76 6.47 1.64
C GLY A 74 -2.25 7.88 1.90
N ALA A 75 -2.20 8.30 3.17
CA ALA A 75 -1.67 9.61 3.56
C ALA A 75 -0.18 9.75 3.19
N ASN A 76 0.64 8.73 3.51
CA ASN A 76 2.06 8.73 3.16
C ASN A 76 2.26 8.84 1.65
N LEU A 77 1.50 8.08 0.84
CA LEU A 77 1.61 8.16 -0.62
C LEU A 77 1.19 9.53 -1.16
N SER A 78 0.11 10.13 -0.64
CA SER A 78 -0.31 11.49 -0.99
C SER A 78 0.82 12.50 -0.79
N THR A 79 1.46 12.47 0.40
CA THR A 79 2.58 13.37 0.71
C THR A 79 3.77 13.17 -0.23
N LEU A 80 4.08 11.92 -0.61
CA LEU A 80 5.16 11.64 -1.55
C LEU A 80 4.84 12.13 -2.97
N LEU A 81 3.57 12.09 -3.39
CA LEU A 81 3.13 12.63 -4.69
C LEU A 81 3.13 14.15 -4.74
N GLU A 82 2.93 14.82 -3.60
CA GLU A 82 2.89 16.28 -3.48
C GLU A 82 4.28 16.91 -3.30
N THR A 83 5.33 16.11 -3.11
CA THR A 83 6.70 16.56 -2.89
C THR A 83 7.61 16.17 -4.06
N ASP A 84 8.76 16.83 -4.19
CA ASP A 84 9.79 16.46 -5.18
C ASP A 84 10.56 15.20 -4.73
N THR A 85 9.82 14.11 -4.60
CA THR A 85 10.31 12.80 -4.18
C THR A 85 10.74 12.01 -5.41
N PRO A 86 11.90 11.32 -5.39
CA PRO A 86 12.30 10.46 -6.50
C PRO A 86 11.25 9.40 -6.85
N ALA A 87 11.00 9.19 -8.15
CA ALA A 87 9.96 8.28 -8.65
C ALA A 87 10.07 6.85 -8.08
N GLU A 88 11.29 6.36 -7.86
CA GLU A 88 11.55 5.05 -7.24
C GLU A 88 11.06 4.93 -5.79
N VAL A 89 11.02 6.03 -5.03
CA VAL A 89 10.52 6.06 -3.66
C VAL A 89 8.99 6.05 -3.69
N VAL A 90 8.39 6.89 -4.54
CA VAL A 90 6.93 6.90 -4.79
C VAL A 90 6.47 5.50 -5.21
N GLN A 91 7.17 4.88 -6.17
CA GLN A 91 6.83 3.56 -6.67
C GLN A 91 6.88 2.50 -5.57
N ARG A 92 7.92 2.49 -4.72
CA ARG A 92 8.01 1.54 -3.59
C ARG A 92 6.86 1.72 -2.59
N SER A 93 6.46 2.95 -2.32
CA SER A 93 5.33 3.25 -1.43
C SER A 93 3.99 2.82 -2.04
N LEU A 94 3.75 3.14 -3.32
CA LEU A 94 2.59 2.67 -4.08
C LEU A 94 2.53 1.14 -4.09
N ASP A 95 3.66 0.51 -4.36
CA ASP A 95 3.85 -0.94 -4.38
C ASP A 95 3.44 -1.62 -3.06
N ARG A 96 3.81 -1.01 -1.93
CA ARG A 96 3.47 -1.48 -0.59
C ARG A 96 1.99 -1.25 -0.30
N GLN A 97 1.46 -0.07 -0.61
CA GLN A 97 0.04 0.26 -0.44
C GLN A 97 -0.87 -0.70 -1.21
N MET A 98 -0.60 -0.92 -2.50
CA MET A 98 -1.40 -1.81 -3.34
C MET A 98 -1.35 -3.25 -2.85
N ARG A 99 -0.20 -3.73 -2.36
CA ARG A 99 -0.07 -5.10 -1.83
C ARG A 99 -0.91 -5.29 -0.57
N VAL A 100 -0.88 -4.33 0.36
CA VAL A 100 -1.71 -4.37 1.57
C VAL A 100 -3.19 -4.27 1.22
N MET A 101 -3.56 -3.37 0.30
CA MET A 101 -4.92 -3.21 -0.19
C MET A 101 -5.48 -4.51 -0.78
N ALA A 102 -4.74 -5.10 -1.72
CA ALA A 102 -5.17 -6.32 -2.40
C ALA A 102 -5.38 -7.47 -1.42
N ARG A 103 -4.45 -7.69 -0.48
CA ARG A 103 -4.62 -8.75 0.53
C ARG A 103 -5.74 -8.47 1.51
N THR A 104 -5.95 -7.22 1.88
CA THR A 104 -7.08 -6.84 2.73
C THR A 104 -8.40 -7.22 2.04
N VAL A 105 -8.54 -6.92 0.74
CA VAL A 105 -9.71 -7.30 -0.05
C VAL A 105 -9.84 -8.81 -0.19
N LEU A 106 -8.75 -9.52 -0.52
CA LEU A 106 -8.75 -10.98 -0.68
C LEU A 106 -9.05 -11.73 0.62
N ASP A 107 -8.68 -11.16 1.76
CA ASP A 107 -9.01 -11.68 3.10
C ASP A 107 -10.47 -11.40 3.51
N GLY A 108 -11.27 -10.76 2.63
CA GLY A 108 -12.68 -10.48 2.86
C GLY A 108 -12.96 -9.26 3.74
N TYR A 109 -11.95 -8.44 4.04
CA TYR A 109 -12.18 -7.19 4.76
C TYR A 109 -12.85 -6.16 3.83
N PRO A 110 -13.85 -5.39 4.31
CA PRO A 110 -14.50 -4.36 3.52
C PRO A 110 -13.60 -3.12 3.40
N ALA A 111 -12.54 -3.20 2.59
CA ALA A 111 -11.52 -2.15 2.49
C ALA A 111 -12.09 -0.75 2.20
N GLY A 112 -13.12 -0.67 1.35
CA GLY A 112 -13.80 0.59 1.04
C GLY A 112 -14.60 1.21 2.19
N GLN A 113 -14.94 0.42 3.23
CA GLN A 113 -15.58 0.91 4.45
C GLN A 113 -14.55 1.20 5.55
N LEU A 114 -13.43 0.49 5.54
CA LEU A 114 -12.37 0.60 6.54
C LEU A 114 -11.43 1.77 6.26
N GLN A 115 -11.10 2.01 4.99
CA GLN A 115 -10.35 3.19 4.57
C GLN A 115 -11.30 4.37 4.50
N LYS A 116 -11.15 5.32 5.44
CA LYS A 116 -12.06 6.46 5.56
C LYS A 116 -11.75 7.55 4.54
N ARG A 117 -10.51 7.58 4.04
CA ARG A 117 -10.00 8.63 3.15
C ARG A 117 -9.12 8.01 2.07
N PHE A 118 -9.30 8.48 0.84
CA PHE A 118 -8.49 8.09 -0.32
C PHE A 118 -7.64 9.26 -0.82
N PRO A 119 -6.78 9.87 0.02
CA PRO A 119 -6.08 11.11 -0.33
C PRO A 119 -5.19 10.94 -1.57
N ASN A 120 -4.48 9.83 -1.71
CA ASN A 120 -3.68 9.54 -2.89
C ASN A 120 -4.51 9.42 -4.18
N ILE A 121 -5.76 8.95 -4.10
CA ILE A 121 -6.67 8.90 -5.26
C ILE A 121 -7.19 10.30 -5.58
N ALA A 122 -7.46 11.12 -4.56
CA ALA A 122 -7.84 12.51 -4.74
C ALA A 122 -6.72 13.31 -5.43
N THR A 123 -5.47 13.16 -4.99
CA THR A 123 -4.30 13.79 -5.64
C THR A 123 -4.17 13.36 -7.10
N LEU A 124 -4.35 12.07 -7.40
CA LEU A 124 -4.31 11.58 -8.78
C LEU A 124 -5.47 12.14 -9.62
N LEU A 125 -6.68 12.18 -9.06
CA LEU A 125 -7.85 12.77 -9.72
C LEU A 125 -7.66 14.26 -9.99
N ASP A 126 -7.06 15.01 -9.08
CA ASP A 126 -6.79 16.44 -9.28
C ASP A 126 -5.80 16.70 -10.43
N GLY A 127 -4.86 15.78 -10.66
CA GLY A 127 -3.95 15.82 -11.81
C GLY A 127 -4.59 15.40 -13.13
N VAL A 128 -5.54 14.47 -13.11
CA VAL A 128 -6.17 13.90 -14.31
C VAL A 128 -7.41 14.69 -14.75
N ARG A 129 -8.17 15.26 -13.82
CA ARG A 129 -9.41 16.01 -14.11
C ARG A 129 -9.23 17.10 -15.18
N PRO A 130 -8.14 17.88 -15.23
CA PRO A 130 -7.95 18.89 -16.28
C PRO A 130 -7.78 18.33 -17.71
N LEU A 131 -7.51 17.03 -17.86
CA LEU A 131 -7.32 16.37 -19.16
C LEU A 131 -8.63 15.90 -19.81
N TYR A 132 -9.76 16.05 -19.11
CA TYR A 132 -11.06 15.52 -19.52
C TYR A 132 -12.13 16.61 -19.43
N ASP A 133 -13.03 16.65 -20.41
CA ASP A 133 -14.20 17.54 -20.38
C ASP A 133 -15.31 17.03 -19.43
N ASP A 134 -15.32 15.72 -19.16
CA ASP A 134 -16.33 15.05 -18.34
C ASP A 134 -15.73 14.41 -17.08
N GLU A 135 -16.35 14.71 -15.93
CA GLU A 135 -15.84 14.27 -14.62
C GLU A 135 -16.01 12.76 -14.40
N VAL A 136 -17.01 12.13 -15.03
CA VAL A 136 -17.20 10.68 -14.95
C VAL A 136 -16.09 9.96 -15.73
N ASN A 137 -15.75 10.45 -16.92
CA ASN A 137 -14.66 9.91 -17.73
C ASN A 137 -13.30 10.04 -17.04
N ALA A 138 -12.99 11.18 -16.40
CA ALA A 138 -11.77 11.32 -15.60
C ALA A 138 -11.69 10.27 -14.47
N ARG A 139 -12.81 10.04 -13.76
CA ARG A 139 -12.88 9.02 -12.71
C ARG A 139 -12.75 7.61 -13.25
N LEU A 140 -13.37 7.31 -14.39
CA LEU A 140 -13.27 6.02 -15.06
C LEU A 140 -11.83 5.75 -15.52
N ALA A 141 -11.16 6.74 -16.10
CA ALA A 141 -9.76 6.64 -16.49
C ALA A 141 -8.86 6.28 -15.29
N VAL A 142 -9.00 7.01 -14.18
CA VAL A 142 -8.29 6.70 -12.94
C VAL A 142 -8.62 5.30 -12.43
N ALA A 143 -9.90 4.91 -12.41
CA ALA A 143 -10.31 3.58 -11.97
C ALA A 143 -9.71 2.47 -12.84
N ASN A 144 -9.73 2.64 -14.17
CA ASN A 144 -9.17 1.70 -15.13
C ASN A 144 -7.64 1.57 -14.98
N ALA A 145 -6.94 2.69 -14.82
CA ALA A 145 -5.51 2.72 -14.59
C ALA A 145 -5.13 1.98 -13.29
N LEU A 146 -5.89 2.18 -12.22
CA LEU A 146 -5.68 1.45 -10.96
C LEU A 146 -5.98 -0.04 -11.11
N ALA A 147 -7.08 -0.40 -11.78
CA ALA A 147 -7.47 -1.78 -12.03
C ALA A 147 -6.39 -2.53 -12.82
N LEU A 148 -5.83 -1.92 -13.86
CA LEU A 148 -4.72 -2.46 -14.64
C LEU A 148 -3.49 -2.71 -13.76
N GLN A 149 -3.11 -1.72 -12.95
CA GLN A 149 -1.96 -1.87 -12.05
C GLN A 149 -2.18 -2.98 -11.01
N PHE A 150 -3.40 -3.12 -10.46
CA PHE A 150 -3.74 -4.24 -9.58
C PHE A 150 -3.64 -5.57 -10.32
N GLY A 151 -4.15 -5.64 -11.55
CA GLY A 151 -4.10 -6.82 -12.41
C GLY A 151 -2.68 -7.30 -12.61
N TRP A 152 -1.79 -6.44 -13.12
CA TRP A 152 -0.39 -6.79 -13.29
C TRP A 152 0.29 -7.14 -11.97
N ARG A 153 0.00 -6.43 -10.89
CA ARG A 153 0.67 -6.67 -9.61
C ARG A 153 0.28 -8.00 -8.96
N LEU A 154 -0.96 -8.44 -9.12
CA LEU A 154 -1.46 -9.68 -8.53
C LEU A 154 -1.25 -10.89 -9.43
N PHE A 155 -1.34 -10.69 -10.74
CA PHE A 155 -1.36 -11.79 -11.70
C PHE A 155 -0.11 -11.84 -12.58
N ALA A 156 0.89 -10.97 -12.40
CA ALA A 156 2.11 -10.95 -13.23
C ALA A 156 2.73 -12.33 -13.50
N PRO A 157 2.98 -13.21 -12.50
CA PRO A 157 3.57 -14.52 -12.77
C PRO A 157 2.71 -15.37 -13.72
N VAL A 158 1.38 -15.36 -13.52
CA VAL A 158 0.43 -16.10 -14.35
C VAL A 158 0.30 -15.47 -15.73
N LEU A 159 0.18 -14.15 -15.82
CA LEU A 159 0.05 -13.42 -17.08
C LEU A 159 1.29 -13.61 -17.94
N ARG A 160 2.50 -13.47 -17.36
CA ARG A 160 3.75 -13.70 -18.08
C ARG A 160 3.81 -15.10 -18.68
N SER A 161 3.45 -16.10 -17.88
CA SER A 161 3.45 -17.49 -18.32
C SER A 161 2.37 -17.78 -19.36
N ALA A 162 1.18 -17.21 -19.18
CA ALA A 162 0.05 -17.43 -20.07
C ALA A 162 0.21 -16.73 -21.43
N THR A 163 0.96 -15.62 -21.50
CA THR A 163 1.14 -14.84 -22.73
C THR A 163 2.51 -15.04 -23.39
N GLY A 164 3.41 -15.86 -22.82
CA GLY A 164 4.72 -16.16 -23.41
C GLY A 164 5.72 -15.01 -23.34
N ILE A 165 5.68 -14.20 -22.28
CA ILE A 165 6.55 -13.03 -22.08
C ILE A 165 7.44 -13.18 -20.83
N GLU A 166 7.75 -14.41 -20.43
CA GLU A 166 8.57 -14.71 -19.25
C GLU A 166 9.99 -14.18 -19.34
N GLU A 167 10.50 -13.96 -20.56
CA GLU A 167 11.82 -13.39 -20.81
C GLU A 167 11.92 -11.90 -20.50
N LEU A 168 10.78 -11.18 -20.42
CA LEU A 168 10.79 -9.75 -20.08
C LEU A 168 11.25 -9.54 -18.64
N THR A 169 12.22 -8.64 -18.49
CA THR A 169 12.67 -8.19 -17.19
C THR A 169 11.56 -7.44 -16.45
N ASP A 170 11.69 -7.36 -15.12
CA ASP A 170 10.78 -6.56 -14.29
C ASP A 170 10.84 -5.07 -14.62
N ALA A 171 11.94 -4.57 -15.19
CA ALA A 171 12.06 -3.19 -15.64
C ALA A 171 11.26 -2.96 -16.93
N GLU A 172 11.39 -3.85 -17.93
CA GLU A 172 10.66 -3.77 -19.19
C GLU A 172 9.15 -3.90 -18.97
N LEU A 173 8.72 -4.85 -18.14
CA LEU A 173 7.30 -4.98 -17.82
C LEU A 173 6.78 -3.71 -17.14
N ARG A 174 7.51 -3.15 -16.17
CA ARG A 174 7.09 -1.92 -15.49
C ARG A 174 6.99 -0.74 -16.46
N ALA A 175 7.95 -0.60 -17.39
CA ALA A 175 7.91 0.45 -18.40
C ALA A 175 6.69 0.29 -19.33
N ALA A 176 6.40 -0.93 -19.78
CA ALA A 176 5.25 -1.20 -20.64
C ALA A 176 3.90 -0.93 -19.93
N VAL A 177 3.76 -1.37 -18.68
CA VAL A 177 2.56 -1.10 -17.87
C VAL A 177 2.43 0.39 -17.55
N GLY A 178 3.54 1.07 -17.27
CA GLY A 178 3.56 2.51 -17.06
C GLY A 178 3.05 3.29 -18.27
N ALA A 179 3.55 2.96 -19.46
CA ALA A 179 3.09 3.57 -20.72
C ALA A 179 1.60 3.29 -21.00
N GLU A 180 1.10 2.10 -20.66
CA GLU A 180 -0.32 1.77 -20.74
C GLU A 180 -1.16 2.63 -19.79
N VAL A 181 -0.70 2.79 -18.54
CA VAL A 181 -1.35 3.66 -17.55
C VAL A 181 -1.38 5.11 -18.03
N GLU A 182 -0.27 5.64 -18.55
CA GLU A 182 -0.20 7.00 -19.09
C GLU A 182 -1.21 7.20 -20.23
N ARG A 183 -1.36 6.21 -21.11
CA ARG A 183 -2.35 6.29 -22.19
C ARG A 183 -3.79 6.25 -21.69
N ILE A 184 -4.07 5.43 -20.67
CA ILE A 184 -5.40 5.39 -20.04
C ILE A 184 -5.71 6.73 -19.36
N LEU A 185 -4.71 7.37 -18.75
CA LEU A 185 -4.87 8.65 -18.05
C LEU A 185 -4.87 9.86 -18.99
N GLY A 186 -4.26 9.75 -20.17
CA GLY A 186 -4.31 10.78 -21.20
C GLY A 186 -5.72 10.98 -21.77
N PRO A 187 -5.98 12.10 -22.46
CA PRO A 187 -7.25 12.31 -23.14
C PRO A 187 -7.48 11.17 -24.14
N ALA A 188 -8.71 10.65 -24.21
CA ALA A 188 -9.08 9.74 -25.28
C ALA A 188 -8.82 10.44 -26.62
N ASP A 189 -8.00 9.83 -27.48
CA ASP A 189 -7.79 10.34 -28.83
C ASP A 189 -9.17 10.59 -29.47
N PRO A 190 -9.48 11.80 -29.95
CA PRO A 190 -10.74 12.06 -30.62
C PRO A 190 -10.80 11.16 -31.86
N GLN A 191 -11.70 10.17 -31.83
CA GLN A 191 -12.04 9.33 -32.97
C GLN A 191 -12.68 10.16 -34.09
#